data_AF-A0A0S7BKU4-F1
#
_entry.id   AF-A0A0S7BKU4-F1
#
_cell.length_a   1.000
_cell.length_b   1.000
_cell.length_c   1.000
_cell.angle_alpha   90.00
_cell.angle_beta   90.00
_cell.angle_gamma   90.00
#
_symmetry.space_group_name_H-M   'P 1'
#
loop_
_entity.id
_entity.type
_entity.pdbx_description
1 polymer ?
#
loop_
_entity_poly.entity_id
_entity_poly.type
_entity_poly.pdbx_seq_one_letter_code
_entity_poly.pdbx_strand_id
1 'polypeptide(L)'
;MNYPDFSIEEFWMIKRLRLWIGLFFCLLSVAFFLINSWPARRSLSQFDIADRGFIDTTGPSQNQLLANSDGTIALPARYSVALDLPANLRVGEPEPLRLTLQQKELLANSSPLAGMDVSVEGSILYPDLDFRPQGSIYLNLAVDHPAKFVWFLTGSETATEPGTLWLYLLFHNSQGSTPVRVLVLAHSLSFVNFTPLGIPGTGFQIAAWVSLAVGAYFLVWAGISGLAKKHSNA
;
A
#
# COMPACT_ATOMS: atom_id res chain seq x y z
N MET A 1 -5.13 -64.67 12.38
CA MET A 1 -4.42 -63.38 12.26
C MET A 1 -4.60 -62.70 13.61
N ASN A 2 -3.60 -62.80 14.49
CA ASN A 2 -3.71 -62.25 15.85
C ASN A 2 -3.51 -60.73 15.75
N TYR A 3 -4.56 -59.96 15.99
CA TYR A 3 -4.41 -58.52 16.20
C TYR A 3 -3.70 -58.32 17.54
N PRO A 4 -2.70 -57.44 17.64
CA PRO A 4 -2.13 -57.08 18.92
C PRO A 4 -3.25 -56.49 19.81
N ASP A 5 -3.43 -57.07 21.00
CA ASP A 5 -4.33 -56.57 22.03
C ASP A 5 -3.76 -55.24 22.55
N PHE A 6 -4.27 -54.13 22.01
CA PHE A 6 -3.98 -52.81 22.57
C PHE A 6 -4.73 -52.66 23.88
N SER A 7 -4.01 -52.23 24.92
CA SER A 7 -4.63 -51.90 26.20
C SER A 7 -5.58 -50.71 26.04
N ILE A 8 -6.59 -50.64 26.93
CA ILE A 8 -7.55 -49.52 26.95
C ILE A 8 -6.82 -48.17 27.11
N GLU A 9 -5.72 -48.14 27.85
CA GLU A 9 -4.91 -46.95 28.10
C GLU A 9 -4.21 -46.45 26.82
N GLU A 10 -3.60 -47.35 26.04
CA GLU A 10 -2.96 -47.02 24.76
C GLU A 10 -3.97 -46.43 23.77
N PHE A 11 -5.19 -46.98 23.72
CA PHE A 11 -6.25 -46.44 22.88
C PHE A 11 -6.61 -44.99 23.25
N TRP A 12 -6.76 -44.70 24.55
CA TRP A 12 -7.05 -43.34 25.01
C TRP A 12 -5.89 -42.38 24.77
N MET A 13 -4.65 -42.86 24.93
CA MET A 13 -3.44 -42.09 24.65
C MET A 13 -3.38 -41.69 23.17
N ILE A 14 -3.58 -42.64 22.25
CA ILE A 14 -3.58 -42.39 20.80
C ILE A 14 -4.69 -41.40 20.41
N LYS A 15 -5.89 -41.54 20.97
CA LYS A 15 -7.00 -40.62 20.69
C LYS A 15 -6.69 -39.20 21.16
N ARG A 16 -6.16 -39.03 22.37
CA ARG A 16 -5.75 -37.73 22.90
C ARG A 16 -4.66 -37.11 22.03
N LEU A 17 -3.65 -37.90 21.66
CA LEU A 17 -2.56 -37.43 20.80
C LEU A 17 -3.09 -36.91 19.45
N ARG A 18 -3.98 -37.65 18.78
CA ARG A 18 -4.59 -37.22 17.51
C ARG A 18 -5.37 -35.91 17.66
N LEU A 19 -6.13 -35.77 18.74
CA LEU A 19 -6.87 -34.55 19.03
C LEU A 19 -5.93 -33.35 19.24
N TRP A 20 -4.83 -33.53 19.99
CA TRP A 20 -3.83 -32.48 20.19
C TRP A 20 -3.13 -32.08 18.91
N ILE A 21 -2.76 -33.05 18.05
CA ILE A 21 -2.18 -32.78 16.73
C ILE A 21 -3.17 -31.98 15.87
N GLY A 22 -4.43 -32.40 15.82
CA GLY A 22 -5.47 -31.72 15.06
C GLY A 22 -5.64 -30.27 15.51
N LEU A 23 -5.75 -30.04 16.83
CA LEU A 23 -5.85 -28.70 17.41
C LEU A 23 -4.61 -27.85 17.12
N PHE A 24 -3.41 -28.41 17.22
CA PHE A 24 -2.16 -27.71 16.93
C PHE A 24 -2.14 -27.17 15.48
N PHE A 25 -2.49 -28.00 14.49
CA PHE A 25 -2.53 -27.57 13.09
C PHE A 25 -3.64 -26.55 12.80
N CYS A 26 -4.79 -26.65 13.47
CA CYS A 26 -5.81 -25.61 13.40
C CYS A 26 -5.31 -24.28 13.97
N LEU A 27 -4.65 -24.28 15.13
CA LEU A 27 -4.07 -23.06 15.72
C LEU A 27 -2.96 -22.47 14.83
N LEU A 28 -2.12 -23.32 14.25
CA LEU A 28 -1.08 -22.91 13.30
C LEU A 28 -1.68 -22.26 12.05
N SER A 29 -2.78 -22.81 11.52
CA SER A 29 -3.53 -22.20 10.41
C SER A 29 -4.03 -20.81 10.76
N VAL A 30 -4.65 -20.64 11.94
CA VAL A 30 -5.10 -19.33 12.42
C VAL A 30 -3.92 -18.36 12.54
N ALA A 31 -2.80 -18.80 13.10
CA ALA A 31 -1.59 -17.98 13.20
C ALA A 31 -1.10 -17.50 11.83
N PHE A 32 -1.06 -18.37 10.82
CA PHE A 32 -0.68 -17.97 9.45
C PHE A 32 -1.68 -17.00 8.82
N PHE A 33 -2.99 -17.19 9.02
CA PHE A 33 -3.98 -16.20 8.57
C PHE A 33 -3.79 -14.85 9.26
N LEU A 34 -3.55 -14.84 10.58
CA LEU A 34 -3.33 -13.60 11.32
C LEU A 34 -2.05 -12.86 10.88
N ILE A 35 -0.97 -13.59 10.62
CA ILE A 35 0.27 -13.01 10.07
C ILE A 35 0.00 -12.44 8.67
N ASN A 36 -0.70 -13.18 7.81
CA ASN A 36 -1.03 -12.73 6.46
C ASN A 36 -2.04 -11.58 6.43
N SER A 37 -2.92 -11.47 7.42
CA SER A 37 -3.91 -10.39 7.51
C SER A 37 -3.41 -9.19 8.31
N TRP A 38 -2.19 -9.22 8.86
CA TRP A 38 -1.66 -8.12 9.65
C TRP A 38 -1.50 -6.87 8.77
N PRO A 39 -2.27 -5.79 9.00
CA PRO A 39 -2.28 -4.66 8.10
C PRO A 39 -0.89 -4.01 8.04
N ALA A 40 -0.45 -3.65 6.84
CA ALA A 40 0.71 -2.78 6.70
C ALA A 40 0.45 -1.50 7.51
N ARG A 41 1.39 -1.15 8.41
CA ARG A 41 1.29 0.13 9.13
C ARG A 41 1.26 1.23 8.08
N ARG A 42 0.34 2.18 8.20
CA ARG A 42 0.24 3.33 7.30
C ARG A 42 0.67 4.59 8.03
N SER A 43 1.39 5.46 7.33
CA SER A 43 1.77 6.79 7.80
C SER A 43 1.01 7.82 6.98
N LEU A 44 0.27 8.69 7.67
CA LEU A 44 -0.37 9.84 7.06
C LEU A 44 0.48 11.08 7.35
N SER A 45 1.10 11.61 6.32
CA SER A 45 1.87 12.85 6.37
C SER A 45 1.04 13.99 5.76
N GLN A 46 1.03 15.15 6.40
CA GLN A 46 0.38 16.35 5.88
C GLN A 46 1.44 17.44 5.67
N PHE A 47 1.35 18.10 4.52
CA PHE A 47 2.24 19.19 4.12
C PHE A 47 1.41 20.38 3.67
N ASP A 48 1.77 21.56 4.14
CA ASP A 48 1.30 22.80 3.54
C ASP A 48 2.33 23.26 2.52
N ILE A 49 1.87 23.51 1.28
CA ILE A 49 2.72 24.03 0.22
C ILE A 49 2.91 25.52 0.48
N ALA A 50 4.15 25.99 0.40
CA ALA A 50 4.48 27.40 0.56
C ALA A 50 3.72 28.25 -0.48
N ASP A 51 3.53 29.54 -0.20
CA ASP A 51 2.86 30.48 -1.11
C ASP A 51 3.67 30.75 -2.42
N ARG A 52 4.73 29.96 -2.68
CA ARG A 52 5.63 30.03 -3.85
C ARG A 52 5.98 28.63 -4.35
N GLY A 53 6.15 28.51 -5.67
CA GLY A 53 6.68 27.32 -6.33
C GLY A 53 7.87 27.65 -7.23
N PHE A 54 8.49 26.64 -7.83
CA PHE A 54 9.61 26.79 -8.75
C PHE A 54 9.17 26.53 -10.18
N ILE A 55 9.47 27.43 -11.12
CA ILE A 55 9.14 27.21 -12.53
C ILE A 55 10.04 26.11 -13.09
N ASP A 56 9.45 25.14 -13.77
CA ASP A 56 10.20 24.18 -14.56
C ASP A 56 10.78 24.85 -15.80
N THR A 57 12.11 24.97 -15.84
CA THR A 57 12.85 25.65 -16.89
C THR A 57 12.94 24.86 -18.18
N THR A 58 12.47 23.61 -18.22
CA THR A 58 12.43 22.80 -19.44
C THR A 58 11.35 23.25 -20.44
N GLY A 59 10.43 24.13 -20.01
CA GLY A 59 9.40 24.73 -20.85
C GLY A 59 9.87 25.89 -21.76
N PRO A 60 8.94 26.47 -22.55
CA PRO A 60 9.24 27.60 -23.43
C PRO A 60 9.73 28.82 -22.64
N SER A 61 10.65 29.59 -23.25
CA SER A 61 11.33 30.75 -22.63
C SER A 61 10.39 31.83 -22.10
N GLN A 62 9.16 31.92 -22.62
CA GLN A 62 8.14 32.84 -22.12
C GLN A 62 7.73 32.58 -20.66
N ASN A 63 7.82 31.32 -20.20
CA ASN A 63 7.51 30.98 -18.80
C ASN A 63 8.53 31.58 -17.82
N GLN A 64 9.77 31.82 -18.26
CA GLN A 64 10.82 32.39 -17.42
C GLN A 64 10.55 33.87 -17.07
N LEU A 65 9.75 34.57 -17.87
CA LEU A 65 9.37 35.96 -17.60
C LEU A 65 8.40 36.10 -16.42
N LEU A 66 7.74 35.01 -16.02
CA LEU A 66 6.82 34.97 -14.89
C LEU A 66 7.52 34.67 -13.56
N ALA A 67 8.75 34.14 -13.60
CA ALA A 67 9.55 33.86 -12.42
C ALA A 67 10.32 35.10 -11.96
N ASN A 68 10.57 35.14 -10.65
CA ASN A 68 11.57 35.99 -10.05
C ASN A 68 12.98 35.54 -10.48
N SER A 69 14.00 36.35 -10.16
CA SER A 69 15.40 36.05 -10.48
C SER A 69 15.94 34.75 -9.87
N ASP A 70 15.27 34.21 -8.84
CA ASP A 70 15.58 32.94 -8.19
C ASP A 70 14.83 31.74 -8.77
N GLY A 71 14.06 31.94 -9.85
CA GLY A 71 13.24 30.89 -10.49
C GLY A 71 11.93 30.60 -9.75
N THR A 72 11.60 31.35 -8.69
CA THR A 72 10.36 31.18 -7.95
C THR A 72 9.20 31.98 -8.55
N ILE A 73 7.99 31.49 -8.37
CA ILE A 73 6.75 32.17 -8.77
C ILE A 73 5.75 32.13 -7.61
N ALA A 74 5.06 33.25 -7.38
CA ALA A 74 4.01 33.31 -6.36
C ALA A 74 2.80 32.49 -6.83
N LEU A 75 2.27 31.64 -5.96
CA LEU A 75 1.08 30.84 -6.25
C LEU A 75 -0.21 31.65 -6.01
N PRO A 76 -1.29 31.42 -6.77
CA PRO A 76 -2.54 32.16 -6.62
C PRO A 76 -3.42 31.66 -5.45
N ALA A 77 -3.01 30.59 -4.79
CA ALA A 77 -3.74 30.01 -3.67
C ALA A 77 -2.79 29.24 -2.74
N ARG A 78 -3.26 28.97 -1.53
CA ARG A 78 -2.65 28.01 -0.60
C ARG A 78 -3.10 26.61 -0.94
N TYR A 79 -2.16 25.68 -0.87
CA TYR A 79 -2.43 24.28 -1.12
C TYR A 79 -1.97 23.41 0.05
N SER A 80 -2.71 22.34 0.30
CA SER A 80 -2.32 21.31 1.27
C SER A 80 -2.29 19.95 0.61
N VAL A 81 -1.26 19.18 0.97
CA VAL A 81 -1.04 17.82 0.51
C VAL A 81 -1.20 16.88 1.69
N ALA A 82 -2.05 15.87 1.53
CA ALA A 82 -2.12 14.73 2.42
C ALA A 82 -1.58 13.49 1.69
N LEU A 83 -0.57 12.86 2.28
CA LEU A 83 0.15 11.73 1.71
C LEU A 83 -0.01 10.53 2.64
N ASP A 84 -0.73 9.51 2.18
CA ASP A 84 -0.99 8.25 2.88
C ASP A 84 -0.11 7.15 2.28
N LEU A 85 0.93 6.80 3.04
CA LEU A 85 1.99 5.88 2.63
C LEU A 85 1.92 4.58 3.44
N PRO A 86 2.06 3.41 2.80
CA PRO A 86 2.39 2.19 3.55
C PRO A 86 3.80 2.33 4.13
N ALA A 87 3.99 2.09 5.43
CA ALA A 87 5.32 2.11 6.05
C ALA A 87 6.16 0.92 5.59
N ASN A 88 5.50 -0.22 5.36
CA ASN A 88 6.12 -1.45 4.91
C ASN A 88 5.33 -2.00 3.72
N LEU A 89 6.04 -2.48 2.71
CA LEU A 89 5.46 -3.15 1.54
C LEU A 89 5.73 -4.65 1.67
N ARG A 90 4.71 -5.49 1.47
CA ARG A 90 4.96 -6.93 1.38
C ARG A 90 5.39 -7.29 -0.02
N VAL A 91 6.44 -8.10 -0.11
CA VAL A 91 6.96 -8.55 -1.40
C VAL A 91 5.87 -9.31 -2.17
N GLY A 92 5.64 -8.90 -3.41
CA GLY A 92 4.65 -9.46 -4.33
C GLY A 92 3.19 -9.04 -4.06
N GLU A 93 2.91 -8.23 -3.04
CA GLU A 93 1.55 -7.73 -2.76
C GLU A 93 1.44 -6.24 -3.14
N PRO A 94 0.48 -5.86 -4.01
CA PRO A 94 0.30 -4.47 -4.38
C PRO A 94 -0.34 -3.67 -3.25
N GLU A 95 0.28 -2.57 -2.85
CA GLU A 95 -0.22 -1.68 -1.79
C GLU A 95 -0.47 -0.26 -2.33
N PRO A 96 -1.60 0.39 -2.00
CA PRO A 96 -1.91 1.70 -2.52
C PRO A 96 -1.23 2.82 -1.72
N LEU A 97 -0.43 3.62 -2.42
CA LEU A 97 0.00 4.97 -2.04
C LEU A 97 -1.06 5.97 -2.49
N ARG A 98 -1.51 6.84 -1.59
CA ARG A 98 -2.53 7.85 -1.91
C ARG A 98 -2.00 9.24 -1.64
N LEU A 99 -2.19 10.14 -2.60
CA LEU A 99 -1.91 11.56 -2.46
C LEU A 99 -3.20 12.33 -2.67
N THR A 100 -3.52 13.26 -1.78
CA THR A 100 -4.62 14.20 -1.95
C THR A 100 -4.07 15.61 -1.90
N LEU A 101 -4.26 16.36 -2.98
CA LEU A 101 -3.96 17.78 -3.04
C LEU A 101 -5.27 18.56 -2.97
N GLN A 102 -5.34 19.52 -2.06
CA GLN A 102 -6.49 20.39 -1.88
C GLN A 102 -6.07 21.86 -1.93
N GLN A 103 -6.85 22.67 -2.64
CA GLN A 103 -6.74 24.12 -2.59
C GLN A 103 -7.51 24.64 -1.36
N LYS A 104 -6.85 25.41 -0.49
CA LYS A 104 -7.41 25.90 0.77
C LYS A 104 -8.00 27.30 0.64
N GLU A 105 -7.16 28.27 0.28
CA GLU A 105 -7.50 29.69 0.32
C GLU A 105 -6.94 30.39 -0.91
N LEU A 106 -7.75 31.22 -1.58
CA LEU A 106 -7.32 32.05 -2.70
C LEU A 106 -6.50 33.24 -2.20
N LEU A 107 -5.30 33.41 -2.76
CA LEU A 107 -4.43 34.55 -2.51
C LEU A 107 -4.68 35.58 -3.61
N ALA A 108 -5.75 36.36 -3.47
CA ALA A 108 -6.15 37.33 -4.49
C ALA A 108 -5.06 38.42 -4.70
N ASN A 109 -4.77 38.71 -5.98
CA ASN A 109 -4.06 39.89 -6.50
C ASN A 109 -2.51 39.93 -6.49
N SER A 110 -1.80 38.88 -6.06
CA SER A 110 -0.32 38.90 -6.05
C SER A 110 0.36 37.93 -7.02
N SER A 111 -0.38 36.97 -7.58
CA SER A 111 0.20 35.96 -8.48
C SER A 111 -0.05 36.29 -9.96
N PRO A 112 0.97 36.19 -10.82
CA PRO A 112 0.78 36.31 -12.28
C PRO A 112 -0.01 35.13 -12.88
N LEU A 113 -0.30 34.10 -12.08
CA LEU A 113 -1.07 32.91 -12.46
C LEU A 113 -2.55 33.00 -12.05
N ALA A 114 -2.96 34.11 -11.44
CA ALA A 114 -4.34 34.30 -10.99
C ALA A 114 -5.33 34.28 -12.19
N GLY A 115 -6.42 33.53 -12.04
CA GLY A 115 -7.45 33.38 -13.07
C GLY A 115 -7.17 32.33 -14.15
N MET A 116 -6.05 31.61 -14.07
CA MET A 116 -5.75 30.46 -14.94
C MET A 116 -6.40 29.18 -14.41
N ASP A 117 -6.76 28.28 -15.33
CA ASP A 117 -7.24 26.95 -14.95
C ASP A 117 -6.06 26.10 -14.44
N VAL A 118 -6.29 25.33 -13.38
CA VAL A 118 -5.22 24.56 -12.73
C VAL A 118 -5.46 23.07 -12.89
N SER A 119 -4.43 22.40 -13.39
CA SER A 119 -4.31 20.94 -13.31
C SER A 119 -3.06 20.58 -12.55
N VAL A 120 -2.97 19.32 -12.14
CA VAL A 120 -1.93 18.82 -11.25
C VAL A 120 -1.34 17.59 -11.88
N GLU A 121 -0.02 17.56 -11.92
CA GLU A 121 0.75 16.41 -12.36
C GLU A 121 1.44 15.79 -11.15
N GLY A 122 1.07 14.56 -10.83
CA GLY A 122 1.77 13.73 -9.85
C GLY A 122 2.64 12.71 -10.55
N SER A 123 3.91 12.61 -10.17
CA SER A 123 4.83 11.61 -10.69
C SER A 123 5.62 10.99 -9.56
N ILE A 124 5.83 9.68 -9.64
CA ILE A 124 6.62 8.94 -8.67
C ILE A 124 7.74 8.25 -9.43
N LEU A 125 8.95 8.36 -8.89
CA LEU A 125 10.11 7.65 -9.40
C LEU A 125 10.62 6.67 -8.34
N TYR A 126 10.52 5.39 -8.68
CA TYR A 126 11.15 4.26 -7.98
C TYR A 126 11.89 3.41 -9.01
N PRO A 127 13.22 3.32 -8.97
CA PRO A 127 13.97 2.49 -9.92
C PRO A 127 13.66 0.99 -9.77
N ASP A 128 13.44 0.52 -8.55
CA ASP A 128 13.43 -0.92 -8.22
C ASP A 128 12.05 -1.49 -7.84
N LEU A 129 11.02 -0.62 -7.67
CA LEU A 129 9.63 -1.04 -7.46
C LEU A 129 8.86 -1.10 -8.78
N ASP A 130 7.99 -2.11 -8.93
CA ASP A 130 6.90 -2.02 -9.91
C ASP A 130 5.80 -1.13 -9.33
N PHE A 131 5.33 -0.15 -10.10
CA PHE A 131 4.24 0.71 -9.69
C PHE A 131 3.26 0.98 -10.83
N ARG A 132 1.98 1.13 -10.46
CA ARG A 132 0.88 1.35 -11.41
C ARG A 132 -0.07 2.46 -10.96
N PRO A 133 -0.50 3.38 -11.85
CA PRO A 133 -0.04 3.49 -13.24
C PRO A 133 1.41 3.97 -13.32
N GLN A 134 2.11 3.61 -14.40
CA GLN A 134 3.44 4.11 -14.69
C GLN A 134 3.37 5.54 -15.26
N GLY A 135 4.40 6.35 -14.98
CA GLY A 135 4.49 7.73 -15.46
C GLY A 135 3.68 8.72 -14.63
N SER A 136 3.45 9.90 -15.21
CA SER A 136 2.73 10.99 -14.56
C SER A 136 1.21 10.83 -14.69
N ILE A 137 0.49 11.14 -13.62
CA ILE A 137 -0.98 11.24 -13.59
C ILE A 137 -1.35 12.71 -13.64
N TYR A 138 -2.31 13.07 -14.49
CA TYR A 138 -2.82 14.43 -14.64
C TYR A 138 -4.26 14.52 -14.17
N LEU A 139 -4.54 15.44 -13.25
CA LEU A 139 -5.89 15.66 -12.70
C LEU A 139 -6.21 17.15 -12.66
N ASN A 140 -7.46 17.51 -12.92
CA ASN A 140 -7.91 18.88 -12.72
C ASN A 140 -8.01 19.18 -11.21
N LEU A 141 -7.66 20.41 -10.83
CA LEU A 141 -7.79 20.89 -9.45
C LEU A 141 -8.77 22.04 -9.41
N ALA A 142 -9.79 21.90 -8.57
CA ALA A 142 -10.76 22.95 -8.30
C ALA A 142 -10.91 23.11 -6.78
N VAL A 143 -11.41 24.28 -6.37
CA VAL A 143 -11.58 24.65 -4.96
C VAL A 143 -12.36 23.58 -4.17
N ASP A 144 -13.45 23.08 -4.76
CA ASP A 144 -14.33 22.09 -4.12
C ASP A 144 -13.99 20.63 -4.48
N HIS A 145 -13.00 20.41 -5.35
CA HIS A 145 -12.67 19.09 -5.89
C HIS A 145 -11.17 18.82 -5.74
N PRO A 146 -10.76 18.20 -4.62
CA PRO A 146 -9.35 17.87 -4.41
C PRO A 146 -8.87 16.83 -5.42
N ALA A 147 -7.65 17.01 -5.90
CA ALA A 147 -7.00 16.06 -6.80
C ALA A 147 -6.51 14.84 -5.99
N LYS A 148 -7.03 13.65 -6.32
CA LYS A 148 -6.72 12.40 -5.63
C LYS A 148 -5.95 11.46 -6.54
N PHE A 149 -4.72 11.16 -6.17
CA PHE A 149 -3.85 10.24 -6.87
C PHE A 149 -3.74 8.93 -6.12
N VAL A 150 -3.71 7.83 -6.86
CA VAL A 150 -3.52 6.49 -6.31
C VAL A 150 -2.51 5.76 -7.17
N TRP A 151 -1.42 5.32 -6.55
CA TRP A 151 -0.45 4.41 -7.15
C TRP A 151 -0.44 3.12 -6.37
N PHE A 152 -0.39 1.98 -7.05
CA PHE A 152 -0.19 0.67 -6.45
C PHE A 152 1.27 0.30 -6.57
N LEU A 153 1.95 0.10 -5.45
CA LEU A 153 3.36 -0.26 -5.35
C LEU A 153 3.49 -1.75 -5.08
N THR A 154 4.38 -2.44 -5.79
CA THR A 154 4.68 -3.86 -5.56
C THR A 154 6.19 -4.04 -5.44
N GLY A 155 6.64 -4.47 -4.26
CA GLY A 155 8.05 -4.82 -4.02
C GLY A 155 8.38 -6.19 -4.61
N SER A 156 9.55 -6.31 -5.24
CA SER A 156 10.05 -7.56 -5.83
C SER A 156 10.93 -8.35 -4.86
N GLU A 157 11.69 -7.65 -4.01
CA GLU A 157 12.66 -8.23 -3.09
C GLU A 157 12.64 -7.53 -1.73
N THR A 158 13.20 -8.18 -0.71
CA THR A 158 13.35 -7.58 0.64
C THR A 158 14.50 -6.58 0.64
N ALA A 159 14.16 -5.30 0.49
CA ALA A 159 15.11 -4.19 0.47
C ALA A 159 14.47 -2.91 1.03
N THR A 160 15.31 -1.93 1.36
CA THR A 160 14.85 -0.56 1.57
C THR A 160 15.08 0.22 0.29
N GLU A 161 14.02 0.73 -0.31
CA GLU A 161 14.09 1.36 -1.62
C GLU A 161 13.81 2.86 -1.50
N PRO A 162 14.75 3.73 -1.92
CA PRO A 162 14.51 5.16 -1.98
C PRO A 162 13.74 5.51 -3.25
N GLY A 163 12.82 6.45 -3.12
CA GLY A 163 12.14 7.04 -4.26
C GLY A 163 11.86 8.52 -4.03
N THR A 164 11.26 9.14 -5.04
CA THR A 164 10.89 10.56 -4.96
C THR A 164 9.50 10.76 -5.55
N LEU A 165 8.66 11.45 -4.79
CA LEU A 165 7.40 11.99 -5.25
C LEU A 165 7.62 13.42 -5.77
N TRP A 166 7.18 13.66 -6.99
CA TRP A 166 7.17 14.97 -7.62
C TRP A 166 5.72 15.41 -7.84
N LEU A 167 5.42 16.64 -7.48
CA LEU A 167 4.12 17.25 -7.70
C LEU A 167 4.29 18.60 -8.39
N TYR A 168 3.65 18.74 -9.54
CA TYR A 168 3.63 19.97 -10.31
C TYR A 168 2.22 20.50 -10.44
N LEU A 169 2.08 21.82 -10.40
CA LEU A 169 0.88 22.52 -10.84
C LEU A 169 1.08 22.98 -12.28
N LEU A 170 0.06 22.80 -13.10
CA LEU A 170 0.02 23.14 -14.51
C LEU A 170 -1.06 24.20 -14.69
N PHE A 171 -0.65 25.43 -14.93
CA PHE A 171 -1.55 26.57 -15.13
C PHE A 171 -1.80 26.77 -16.62
N HIS A 172 -3.06 26.67 -17.02
CA HIS A 172 -3.51 26.79 -18.41
C HIS A 172 -4.12 28.17 -18.63
N ASN A 173 -3.61 28.87 -19.65
CA ASN A 173 -4.20 30.11 -20.10
C ASN A 173 -5.46 29.82 -20.95
N SER A 174 -6.49 30.65 -20.85
CA SER A 174 -7.70 30.56 -21.68
C SER A 174 -7.43 30.64 -23.18
N GLN A 175 -6.27 31.14 -23.58
CA GLN A 175 -5.84 31.23 -24.99
C GLN A 175 -5.24 29.92 -25.56
N GLY A 176 -5.16 28.84 -24.76
CA GLY A 176 -4.69 27.53 -25.23
C GLY A 176 -3.17 27.43 -25.46
N SER A 177 -2.38 28.31 -24.82
CA SER A 177 -0.92 28.22 -24.85
C SER A 177 -0.40 27.03 -24.04
N THR A 178 0.88 26.69 -24.22
CA THR A 178 1.56 25.70 -23.38
C THR A 178 1.41 26.04 -21.89
N PRO A 179 1.05 25.07 -21.03
CA PRO A 179 0.84 25.35 -19.62
C PRO A 179 2.13 25.78 -18.93
N VAL A 180 2.00 26.66 -17.93
CA VAL A 180 3.10 27.00 -17.02
C VAL A 180 3.20 25.88 -15.99
N ARG A 181 4.29 25.11 -16.04
CA ARG A 181 4.57 24.00 -15.12
C ARG A 181 5.36 24.51 -13.92
N VAL A 182 4.81 24.35 -12.72
CA VAL A 182 5.38 24.84 -11.46
C VAL A 182 5.56 23.68 -10.50
N LEU A 183 6.80 23.39 -10.11
CA LEU A 183 7.13 22.41 -9.07
C LEU A 183 6.69 22.97 -7.70
N VAL A 184 5.85 22.22 -7.01
CA VAL A 184 5.32 22.61 -5.68
C VAL A 184 5.73 21.66 -4.56
N LEU A 185 6.06 20.40 -4.88
CA LEU A 185 6.57 19.45 -3.90
C LEU A 185 7.54 18.47 -4.56
N ALA A 186 8.69 18.31 -3.92
CA ALA A 186 9.61 17.21 -4.14
C ALA A 186 9.86 16.55 -2.79
N HIS A 187 9.36 15.32 -2.61
CA HIS A 187 9.46 14.62 -1.32
C HIS A 187 10.16 13.28 -1.50
N SER A 188 11.24 13.06 -0.75
CA SER A 188 11.89 11.76 -0.71
C SER A 188 10.99 10.78 0.04
N LEU A 189 10.82 9.62 -0.55
CA LEU A 189 10.02 8.53 -0.03
C LEU A 189 10.95 7.34 0.24
N SER A 190 10.67 6.57 1.28
CA SER A 190 11.40 5.35 1.58
C SER A 190 10.43 4.28 2.06
N PHE A 191 10.53 3.09 1.46
CA PHE A 191 9.75 1.93 1.84
C PHE A 191 10.67 0.80 2.26
N VAL A 192 10.22 0.05 3.28
CA VAL A 192 10.84 -1.22 3.63
C VAL A 192 10.00 -2.33 3.03
N ASN A 193 10.53 -2.98 2.00
CA ASN A 193 9.97 -4.21 1.49
C ASN A 193 10.33 -5.34 2.46
N PHE A 194 9.33 -6.08 2.93
CA PHE A 194 9.55 -7.18 3.86
C PHE A 194 8.80 -8.43 3.46
N THR A 195 9.38 -9.56 3.85
CA THR A 195 8.78 -10.88 3.68
C THR A 195 8.79 -11.57 5.05
N PRO A 196 7.64 -11.76 5.71
CA PRO A 196 7.62 -12.41 7.02
C PRO A 196 8.22 -13.82 6.89
N LEU A 197 9.27 -14.12 7.68
CA LEU A 197 9.99 -15.41 7.61
C LEU A 197 10.57 -15.76 6.22
N GLY A 198 10.71 -14.78 5.31
CA GLY A 198 11.14 -15.04 3.93
C GLY A 198 10.09 -15.75 3.06
N ILE A 199 8.86 -15.90 3.53
CA ILE A 199 7.75 -16.52 2.79
C ILE A 199 6.84 -15.43 2.19
N PRO A 200 6.59 -15.41 0.87
CA PRO A 200 5.65 -14.46 0.27
C PRO A 200 4.24 -14.65 0.84
N GLY A 201 3.39 -13.62 0.80
CA GLY A 201 2.04 -13.68 1.38
C GLY A 201 1.19 -14.84 0.84
N THR A 202 1.31 -15.15 -0.46
CA THR A 202 0.70 -16.33 -1.08
C THR A 202 1.15 -17.65 -0.44
N GLY A 203 2.41 -17.73 -0.02
CA GLY A 203 2.95 -18.87 0.71
C GLY A 203 2.32 -19.04 2.09
N PHE A 204 2.08 -17.95 2.83
CA PHE A 204 1.34 -18.01 4.10
C PHE A 204 -0.09 -18.47 3.92
N GLN A 205 -0.78 -18.03 2.86
CA GLN A 205 -2.14 -18.48 2.57
C GLN A 205 -2.17 -19.99 2.29
N ILE A 206 -1.26 -20.50 1.46
CA ILE A 206 -1.17 -21.94 1.17
C ILE A 206 -0.86 -22.72 2.45
N ALA A 207 0.12 -22.27 3.23
CA ALA A 207 0.47 -22.90 4.50
C ALA A 207 -0.70 -22.92 5.49
N ALA A 208 -1.50 -21.85 5.54
CA ALA A 208 -2.69 -21.76 6.37
C ALA A 208 -3.75 -22.79 5.95
N TRP A 209 -4.05 -22.90 4.65
CA TRP A 209 -5.03 -23.86 4.14
C TRP A 209 -4.58 -25.32 4.31
N VAL A 210 -3.32 -25.62 4.03
CA VAL A 210 -2.75 -26.97 4.23
C VAL A 210 -2.81 -27.35 5.71
N SER A 211 -2.41 -26.44 6.60
CA SER A 211 -2.49 -26.68 8.04
C SER A 211 -3.93 -26.91 8.49
N LEU A 212 -4.90 -26.16 7.96
CA LEU A 212 -6.31 -26.36 8.27
C LEU A 212 -6.82 -27.74 7.83
N ALA A 213 -6.47 -28.17 6.60
CA ALA A 213 -6.88 -29.46 6.07
C ALA A 213 -6.32 -30.64 6.89
N VAL A 214 -5.03 -30.57 7.26
CA VAL A 214 -4.39 -31.57 8.12
C VAL A 214 -5.05 -31.59 9.51
N GLY A 215 -5.28 -30.41 10.11
CA GLY A 215 -5.95 -30.29 11.40
C GLY A 215 -7.35 -30.91 11.39
N ALA A 216 -8.16 -30.57 10.38
CA ALA A 216 -9.51 -31.11 10.20
C ALA A 216 -9.50 -32.64 10.04
N TYR A 217 -8.58 -33.20 9.25
CA TYR A 217 -8.44 -34.64 9.07
C TYR A 217 -8.23 -35.38 10.41
N PHE A 218 -7.29 -34.90 11.24
CA PHE A 218 -7.00 -35.52 12.54
C PHE A 218 -8.17 -35.42 13.52
N LEU A 219 -8.90 -34.30 13.53
CA LEU A 219 -10.08 -34.10 14.37
C LEU A 219 -11.22 -35.04 13.96
N VAL A 220 -11.51 -35.17 12.66
CA VAL A 220 -12.53 -36.11 12.14
C VAL A 220 -12.14 -37.54 12.48
N TRP A 221 -10.88 -37.92 12.29
CA TRP A 221 -10.39 -39.26 12.59
C TRP A 221 -10.48 -39.59 14.10
N ALA A 222 -10.15 -38.64 14.97
CA ALA A 222 -10.32 -38.77 16.41
C ALA A 222 -11.80 -38.91 16.81
N GLY A 223 -12.71 -38.27 16.06
CA GLY A 223 -14.16 -38.39 16.23
C GLY A 223 -14.70 -39.78 15.86
N ILE A 224 -14.38 -40.26 14.65
CA ILE A 224 -14.84 -41.56 14.12
C ILE A 224 -14.37 -42.72 15.02
N SER A 225 -13.11 -42.69 15.46
CA SER A 225 -12.57 -43.72 16.35
C SER A 225 -13.28 -43.76 17.72
N GLY A 226 -13.87 -42.65 18.17
CA GLY A 226 -14.71 -42.62 19.36
C GLY A 226 -16.08 -43.27 19.16
N LEU A 227 -16.70 -43.08 17.98
CA LEU A 227 -18.02 -43.64 17.66
C LEU A 227 -18.00 -45.15 17.49
N ALA A 228 -16.97 -45.69 16.81
CA ALA A 228 -16.82 -47.14 16.60
C ALA A 228 -16.80 -47.93 17.92
N LYS A 229 -16.17 -47.39 18.97
CA LYS A 229 -16.10 -48.04 20.29
C LYS A 229 -17.46 -48.05 21.02
N LYS A 230 -18.28 -47.01 20.83
CA LYS A 230 -19.60 -46.92 21.49
C LYS A 230 -20.55 -48.01 20.98
N HIS A 231 -20.45 -48.40 19.71
CA HIS A 231 -21.26 -49.46 19.12
C HIS A 231 -20.78 -50.89 19.45
N SER A 232 -19.54 -51.08 19.91
CA SER A 232 -19.03 -52.40 20.29
C SER A 232 -19.40 -52.83 21.71
N ASN A 233 -19.83 -51.89 22.55
CA ASN A 233 -20.18 -52.13 23.96
C ASN A 233 -21.70 -52.12 24.22
N ALA A 234 -22.50 -51.95 23.16
CA ALA A 234 -23.96 -52.05 23.18
C ALA A 234 -24.38 -53.40 22.58
#